data_AF-A0A533SSB9-F1
#
_entry.id   AF-A0A533SSB9-F1
#
_cell.length_a   1.000
_cell.length_b   1.000
_cell.length_c   1.000
_cell.angle_alpha   90.00
_cell.angle_beta   90.00
_cell.angle_gamma   90.00
#
_symmetry.space_group_name_H-M   'P 1'
#
loop_
_entity.id
_entity.type
_entity.pdbx_description
1 polymer ?
#
loop_
_entity_poly.entity_id
_entity_poly.type
_entity_poly.pdbx_seq_one_letter_code
_entity_poly.pdbx_strand_id
1 'polypeptide(L)'
;VFVASAYLAAYNARACGVRDYIAQLMFNSPPGHSDAMDLAKMLAVLELIEPLQGPDFHIWRQTRTGLLSYPLDPSAARAHLAASVYVQMALRPHIVHVVGHTEADHAATADDVIEACGLARRAIENALRGAPDMTADPAVQARKSRVIADTRLILQAIARLSPHSPDPLTDPVALARAVQSGILDAPHLRNNPFARGAIRTRIVSGACVAVDDAGRPLAEADRLAVLGI
;
A
#
# COMPACT_ATOMS: atom_id res chain seq x y z
N VAL A 1 3.94 -3.07 -7.71
CA VAL A 1 4.72 -1.85 -7.35
C VAL A 1 4.55 -1.43 -5.90
N PHE A 2 3.38 -0.97 -5.42
CA PHE A 2 3.20 -0.48 -4.03
C PHE A 2 3.80 -1.41 -2.95
N VAL A 3 3.51 -2.71 -3.01
CA VAL A 3 4.00 -3.68 -2.03
C VAL A 3 5.52 -3.87 -2.11
N ALA A 4 6.10 -3.84 -3.31
CA ALA A 4 7.55 -3.85 -3.50
C ALA A 4 8.20 -2.60 -2.89
N SER A 5 7.62 -1.42 -3.10
CA SER A 5 8.09 -0.17 -2.49
C SER A 5 8.00 -0.21 -0.96
N ALA A 6 6.93 -0.76 -0.40
CA ALA A 6 6.78 -0.92 1.05
C ALA A 6 7.82 -1.89 1.64
N TYR A 7 8.10 -3.00 0.94
CA TYR A 7 9.17 -3.92 1.33
C TYR A 7 10.54 -3.25 1.28
N LEU A 8 10.87 -2.58 0.18
CA LEU A 8 12.16 -1.89 0.00
C LEU A 8 12.37 -0.82 1.08
N ALA A 9 11.33 -0.06 1.42
CA ALA A 9 11.40 0.93 2.50
C ALA A 9 11.75 0.30 3.85
N ALA A 10 11.07 -0.80 4.23
CA ALA A 10 11.35 -1.51 5.47
C ALA A 10 12.75 -2.16 5.46
N TYR A 11 13.12 -2.77 4.33
CA TYR A 11 14.41 -3.43 4.16
C TYR A 11 15.58 -2.44 4.26
N ASN A 12 15.47 -1.30 3.57
CA ASN A 12 16.48 -0.24 3.62
C ASN A 12 16.54 0.41 5.01
N ALA A 13 15.40 0.65 5.66
CA ALA A 13 15.39 1.17 7.04
C ALA A 13 16.19 0.26 7.99
N ARG A 14 15.96 -1.06 7.91
CA ARG A 14 16.72 -2.04 8.68
C ARG A 14 18.21 -2.01 8.34
N ALA A 15 18.56 -2.03 7.06
CA ALA A 15 19.96 -2.01 6.61
C ALA A 15 20.70 -0.74 7.07
N CYS A 16 19.99 0.38 7.18
CA CYS A 16 20.52 1.65 7.69
C CYS A 16 20.51 1.76 9.23
N GLY A 17 20.15 0.70 9.97
CA GLY A 17 20.22 0.67 11.43
C GLY A 17 19.06 1.35 12.16
N VAL A 18 17.93 1.59 11.49
CA VAL A 18 16.68 1.97 12.17
C VAL A 18 16.31 0.85 13.14
N ARG A 19 15.77 1.21 14.31
CA ARG A 19 15.29 0.23 15.32
C ARG A 19 13.77 0.13 15.37
N ASP A 20 13.09 1.27 15.28
CA ASP A 20 11.63 1.35 15.30
C ASP A 20 11.12 1.84 13.94
N TYR A 21 10.56 0.93 13.15
CA TYR A 21 10.03 1.23 11.83
C TYR A 21 8.51 1.28 11.85
N ILE A 22 7.93 2.42 11.49
CA ILE A 22 6.49 2.56 11.33
C ILE A 22 6.11 2.12 9.91
N ALA A 23 5.49 0.94 9.78
CA ALA A 23 4.92 0.48 8.52
C ALA A 23 3.60 1.21 8.24
N GLN A 24 3.65 2.21 7.37
CA GLN A 24 2.50 3.01 6.99
C GLN A 24 1.65 2.29 5.93
N LEU A 25 0.46 1.89 6.32
CA LEU A 25 -0.48 1.08 5.53
C LEU A 25 -1.67 1.95 5.14
N MET A 26 -1.58 2.57 3.97
CA MET A 26 -2.62 3.46 3.46
C MET A 26 -3.66 2.67 2.65
N PHE A 27 -4.85 2.55 3.23
CA PHE A 27 -6.04 2.02 2.58
C PHE A 27 -6.63 3.03 1.58
N ASN A 28 -7.54 2.58 0.73
CA ASN A 28 -8.25 3.33 -0.29
C ASN A 28 -7.31 4.12 -1.22
N SER A 29 -6.10 3.60 -1.45
CA SER A 29 -5.08 4.22 -2.30
C SER A 29 -4.51 3.24 -3.33
N PRO A 30 -4.72 3.48 -4.63
CA PRO A 30 -5.57 4.55 -5.20
C PRO A 30 -7.06 4.38 -4.83
N PRO A 31 -7.87 5.45 -4.99
CA PRO A 31 -9.32 5.34 -4.80
C PRO A 31 -9.93 4.31 -5.77
N GLY A 32 -11.02 3.68 -5.34
CA GLY A 32 -11.72 2.64 -6.10
C GLY A 32 -11.29 1.21 -5.78
N HIS A 33 -10.28 1.01 -4.92
CA HIS A 33 -10.08 -0.29 -4.29
C HIS A 33 -11.32 -0.72 -3.49
N SER A 34 -11.73 -1.98 -3.65
CA SER A 34 -12.67 -2.59 -2.70
C SER A 34 -11.95 -2.98 -1.42
N ASP A 35 -12.67 -3.03 -0.30
CA ASP A 35 -12.12 -3.36 1.01
C ASP A 35 -11.35 -4.68 1.02
N ALA A 36 -11.89 -5.72 0.38
CA ALA A 36 -11.24 -7.02 0.27
C ALA A 36 -9.90 -6.95 -0.48
N MET A 37 -9.86 -6.25 -1.62
CA MET A 37 -8.63 -6.15 -2.43
C MET A 37 -7.58 -5.26 -1.78
N ASP A 38 -8.01 -4.27 -1.01
CA ASP A 38 -7.15 -3.38 -0.26
C ASP A 38 -6.57 -4.06 0.98
N LEU A 39 -7.40 -4.81 1.73
CA LEU A 39 -6.97 -5.67 2.83
C LEU A 39 -5.94 -6.69 2.35
N ALA A 40 -6.19 -7.35 1.22
CA ALA A 40 -5.24 -8.30 0.62
C ALA A 40 -3.89 -7.66 0.29
N LYS A 41 -3.89 -6.43 -0.26
CA LYS A 41 -2.67 -5.66 -0.55
C LYS A 41 -1.90 -5.35 0.74
N MET A 42 -2.58 -4.96 1.81
CA MET A 42 -1.91 -4.65 3.08
C MET A 42 -1.40 -5.89 3.80
N LEU A 43 -2.15 -7.01 3.77
CA LEU A 43 -1.66 -8.29 4.28
C LEU A 43 -0.42 -8.77 3.51
N ALA A 44 -0.36 -8.53 2.19
CA ALA A 44 0.82 -8.84 1.40
C ALA A 44 2.04 -8.01 1.81
N VAL A 45 1.85 -6.73 2.17
CA VAL A 45 2.93 -5.91 2.76
C VAL A 45 3.41 -6.54 4.06
N LEU A 46 2.50 -6.83 4.99
CA LEU A 46 2.84 -7.39 6.29
C LEU A 46 3.58 -8.73 6.18
N GLU A 47 3.08 -9.66 5.37
CA GLU A 47 3.72 -10.98 5.19
C GLU A 47 5.15 -10.88 4.66
N LEU A 48 5.45 -9.86 3.83
CA LEU A 48 6.79 -9.65 3.28
C LEU A 48 7.73 -8.92 4.25
N ILE A 49 7.23 -8.01 5.09
CA ILE A 49 8.08 -7.22 5.99
C ILE A 49 8.19 -7.81 7.40
N GLU A 50 7.22 -8.60 7.86
CA GLU A 50 7.25 -9.23 9.19
C GLU A 50 8.52 -10.06 9.44
N PRO A 51 9.04 -10.86 8.47
CA PRO A 51 10.29 -11.58 8.64
C PRO A 51 11.54 -10.69 8.78
N LEU A 52 11.42 -9.38 8.51
CA LEU A 52 12.52 -8.44 8.72
C LEU A 52 12.68 -8.07 10.19
N GLN A 53 11.67 -8.33 11.04
CA GLN A 53 11.75 -8.08 12.47
C GLN A 53 12.83 -8.92 13.15
N GLY A 54 13.41 -8.37 14.20
CA GLY A 54 14.39 -9.05 15.04
C GLY A 54 14.59 -8.29 16.36
N PRO A 55 15.54 -8.72 17.20
CA PRO A 55 15.83 -8.06 18.47
C PRO A 55 16.12 -6.55 18.34
N ASP A 56 16.72 -6.15 17.22
CA ASP A 56 17.14 -4.76 16.96
C ASP A 56 16.27 -4.03 15.91
N PHE A 57 15.18 -4.65 15.41
CA PHE A 57 14.28 -4.06 14.41
C PHE A 57 12.83 -4.42 14.69
N HIS A 58 12.06 -3.45 15.19
CA HIS A 58 10.66 -3.55 15.52
C HIS A 58 9.80 -2.89 14.45
N ILE A 59 8.72 -3.55 14.04
CA ILE A 59 7.78 -3.02 13.06
C ILE A 59 6.47 -2.62 13.73
N TRP A 60 6.17 -1.32 13.70
CA TRP A 60 4.93 -0.74 14.19
C TRP A 60 3.96 -0.52 13.04
N ARG A 61 2.91 -1.35 12.96
CA ARG A 61 1.79 -1.18 12.02
C ARG A 61 1.04 0.12 12.29
N GLN A 62 1.02 1.01 11.30
CA GLN A 62 0.20 2.21 11.30
C GLN A 62 -0.76 2.19 10.11
N THR A 63 -2.08 2.22 10.35
CA THR A 63 -3.06 2.28 9.26
C THR A 63 -3.60 3.69 9.07
N ARG A 64 -4.00 4.01 7.84
CA ARG A 64 -4.70 5.25 7.50
C ARG A 64 -5.59 5.08 6.30
N THR A 65 -6.63 5.91 6.21
CA THR A 65 -7.44 6.07 5.00
C THR A 65 -6.70 6.92 3.97
N GLY A 66 -6.90 6.65 2.68
CA GLY A 66 -6.32 7.41 1.58
C GLY A 66 -7.08 8.71 1.36
N LEU A 67 -6.34 9.82 1.27
CA LEU A 67 -6.92 11.18 1.20
C LEU A 67 -7.90 11.34 0.03
N LEU A 68 -7.49 10.88 -1.16
CA LEU A 68 -8.28 10.97 -2.40
C LEU A 68 -9.54 10.09 -2.44
N SER A 69 -9.83 9.34 -1.37
CA SER A 69 -11.01 8.47 -1.31
C SER A 69 -12.22 9.13 -0.64
N TYR A 70 -12.04 10.28 0.01
CA TYR A 70 -13.13 10.95 0.70
C TYR A 70 -14.15 11.56 -0.28
N PRO A 71 -15.45 11.27 -0.12
CA PRO A 71 -16.50 11.94 -0.88
C PRO A 71 -16.76 13.36 -0.35
N LEU A 72 -17.34 14.22 -1.20
CA LEU A 72 -17.76 15.57 -0.81
C LEU A 72 -19.02 15.59 0.06
N ASP A 73 -19.90 14.59 -0.07
CA ASP A 73 -21.11 14.51 0.75
C ASP A 73 -20.73 14.29 2.22
N PRO A 74 -21.13 15.18 3.16
CA PRO A 74 -20.69 15.10 4.55
C PRO A 74 -21.14 13.84 5.28
N SER A 75 -22.28 13.26 4.92
CA SER A 75 -22.77 12.02 5.54
C SER A 75 -21.96 10.83 5.04
N ALA A 76 -21.73 10.77 3.73
CA ALA A 76 -20.90 9.75 3.10
C ALA A 76 -19.45 9.82 3.61
N ALA A 77 -18.91 11.01 3.84
CA ALA A 77 -17.53 11.17 4.31
C ALA A 77 -17.35 10.65 5.75
N ARG A 78 -18.31 10.93 6.65
CA ARG A 78 -18.34 10.37 8.01
C ARG A 78 -18.48 8.85 7.99
N ALA A 79 -19.37 8.33 7.14
CA ALA A 79 -19.57 6.90 6.98
C ALA A 79 -18.30 6.22 6.45
N HIS A 80 -17.64 6.84 5.46
CA HIS A 80 -16.40 6.35 4.86
C HIS A 80 -15.26 6.28 5.87
N LEU A 81 -15.09 7.32 6.70
CA LEU A 81 -14.12 7.33 7.80
C LEU A 81 -14.35 6.13 8.72
N ALA A 82 -15.58 5.97 9.24
CA ALA A 82 -15.90 4.91 10.18
C ALA A 82 -15.73 3.51 9.57
N ALA A 83 -16.20 3.30 8.34
CA ALA A 83 -16.09 2.03 7.63
C ALA A 83 -14.64 1.67 7.31
N SER A 84 -13.86 2.61 6.79
CA SER A 84 -12.45 2.41 6.47
C SER A 84 -11.64 2.07 7.73
N VAL A 85 -11.87 2.77 8.85
CA VAL A 85 -11.22 2.45 10.13
C VAL A 85 -11.61 1.05 10.61
N TYR A 86 -12.87 0.65 10.47
CA TYR A 86 -13.31 -0.70 10.85
C TYR A 86 -12.58 -1.80 10.07
N VAL A 87 -12.42 -1.64 8.75
CA VAL A 87 -11.64 -2.56 7.90
C VAL A 87 -10.16 -2.56 8.29
N GLN A 88 -9.57 -1.39 8.54
CA GLN A 88 -8.18 -1.26 8.99
C GLN A 88 -7.88 -2.06 10.26
N MET A 89 -8.86 -2.20 11.16
CA MET A 89 -8.71 -2.97 12.39
C MET A 89 -8.51 -4.47 12.15
N ALA A 90 -8.82 -5.00 10.95
CA ALA A 90 -8.46 -6.37 10.57
C ALA A 90 -6.94 -6.63 10.66
N LEU A 91 -6.12 -5.60 10.47
CA LEU A 91 -4.66 -5.69 10.59
C LEU A 91 -4.15 -5.63 12.03
N ARG A 92 -5.03 -5.39 13.01
CA ARG A 92 -4.71 -5.16 14.43
C ARG A 92 -3.58 -4.10 14.58
N PRO A 93 -3.76 -2.88 14.03
CA PRO A 93 -2.71 -1.88 14.01
C PRO A 93 -2.31 -1.41 15.42
N HIS A 94 -1.06 -0.98 15.58
CA HIS A 94 -0.62 -0.33 16.81
C HIS A 94 -1.01 1.16 16.82
N ILE A 95 -1.05 1.76 15.63
CA ILE A 95 -1.36 3.18 15.43
C ILE A 95 -2.46 3.30 14.37
N VAL A 96 -3.54 4.00 14.67
CA VAL A 96 -4.55 4.41 13.68
C VAL A 96 -4.40 5.90 13.45
N HIS A 97 -4.02 6.31 12.24
CA HIS A 97 -4.00 7.70 11.84
C HIS A 97 -5.40 8.07 11.34
N VAL A 98 -6.07 8.95 12.07
CA VAL A 98 -7.40 9.45 11.74
C VAL A 98 -7.27 10.55 10.70
N VAL A 99 -7.77 10.29 9.48
CA VAL A 99 -7.92 11.32 8.44
C VAL A 99 -9.27 11.99 8.66
N GLY A 100 -9.32 13.32 8.58
CA GLY A 100 -10.55 14.09 8.76
C GLY A 100 -11.60 13.75 7.71
N HIS A 101 -12.87 13.65 8.12
CA HIS A 101 -13.97 13.46 7.16
C HIS A 101 -14.19 14.69 6.27
N THR A 102 -13.55 15.81 6.58
CA THR A 102 -13.56 17.06 5.81
C THR A 102 -12.49 17.13 4.72
N GLU A 103 -11.67 16.08 4.55
CA GLU A 103 -10.49 16.05 3.65
C GLU A 103 -10.77 16.53 2.22
N ALA A 104 -11.95 16.24 1.67
CA ALA A 104 -12.32 16.63 0.31
C ALA A 104 -12.88 18.06 0.19
N ASP A 105 -13.16 18.73 1.32
CA ASP A 105 -13.88 20.00 1.39
C ASP A 105 -12.99 21.14 1.90
N HIS A 106 -12.45 21.02 3.12
CA HIS A 106 -11.65 22.07 3.75
C HIS A 106 -10.61 21.52 4.72
N ALA A 107 -9.62 22.36 5.08
CA ALA A 107 -8.63 22.02 6.10
C ALA A 107 -9.30 21.84 7.47
N ALA A 108 -9.11 20.68 8.09
CA ALA A 108 -9.77 20.33 9.34
C ALA A 108 -9.53 21.35 10.46
N THR A 109 -10.61 21.81 11.08
CA THR A 109 -10.60 22.59 12.31
C THR A 109 -10.42 21.68 13.53
N ALA A 110 -10.28 22.27 14.72
CA ALA A 110 -10.21 21.50 15.96
C ALA A 110 -11.47 20.64 16.19
N ASP A 111 -12.66 21.19 15.87
CA ASP A 111 -13.93 20.48 16.05
C ASP A 111 -14.05 19.30 15.08
N ASP A 112 -13.61 19.47 13.82
CA ASP A 112 -13.59 18.38 12.83
C ASP A 112 -12.68 17.23 13.27
N VAL A 113 -11.52 17.57 13.86
CA VAL A 113 -10.58 16.57 14.38
C VAL A 113 -11.18 15.82 15.56
N ILE A 114 -11.84 16.53 16.50
CA ILE A 114 -12.51 15.90 17.65
C ILE A 114 -13.63 14.95 17.16
N GLU A 115 -14.45 15.40 16.22
CA GLU A 115 -15.52 14.58 15.63
C GLU A 115 -14.95 13.34 14.93
N ALA A 116 -13.97 13.53 14.05
CA ALA A 116 -13.30 12.44 13.33
C ALA A 116 -12.69 11.41 14.30
N CYS A 117 -12.06 11.86 15.39
CA CYS A 117 -11.54 10.99 16.44
C CYS A 117 -12.65 10.22 17.16
N GLY A 118 -13.80 10.84 17.41
CA GLY A 118 -14.97 10.19 17.99
C GLY A 118 -15.51 9.06 17.11
N LEU A 119 -15.66 9.33 15.81
CA LEU A 119 -16.10 8.35 14.82
C LEU A 119 -15.11 7.18 14.69
N ALA A 120 -13.82 7.48 14.57
CA ALA A 120 -12.78 6.46 14.51
C ALA A 120 -12.75 5.60 15.77
N ARG A 121 -12.85 6.21 16.96
CA ARG A 121 -12.91 5.49 18.24
C ARG A 121 -14.09 4.53 18.27
N ARG A 122 -15.27 4.96 17.87
CA ARG A 122 -16.45 4.09 17.81
C ARG A 122 -16.23 2.90 16.87
N ALA A 123 -15.64 3.12 15.69
CA ALA A 123 -15.32 2.05 14.76
C ALA A 123 -14.31 1.03 15.37
N ILE A 124 -13.27 1.53 16.04
CA ILE A 124 -12.28 0.71 16.74
C ILE A 124 -12.95 -0.13 17.85
N GLU A 125 -13.76 0.49 18.70
CA GLU A 125 -14.49 -0.22 19.77
C GLU A 125 -15.41 -1.31 19.21
N ASN A 126 -16.08 -1.04 18.09
CA ASN A 126 -16.92 -2.04 17.44
C ASN A 126 -16.10 -3.22 16.91
N ALA A 127 -14.91 -2.96 16.35
CA ALA A 127 -14.05 -4.03 15.88
C ALA A 127 -13.51 -4.89 17.04
N LEU A 128 -13.10 -4.24 18.14
CA LEU A 128 -12.61 -4.92 19.34
C LEU A 128 -13.69 -5.72 20.07
N ARG A 129 -14.97 -5.38 19.93
CA ARG A 129 -16.09 -6.13 20.52
C ARG A 129 -16.35 -7.48 19.84
N GLY A 130 -15.77 -7.71 18.66
CA GLY A 130 -15.87 -8.99 17.95
C GLY A 130 -16.17 -8.83 16.46
N ALA A 131 -15.28 -8.17 15.71
CA ALA A 131 -15.34 -8.19 14.26
C ALA A 131 -15.16 -9.61 13.70
N PRO A 132 -15.82 -9.95 12.58
CA PRO A 132 -15.49 -11.18 11.85
C PRO A 132 -14.04 -11.11 11.36
N ASP A 133 -13.42 -12.28 11.19
CA ASP A 133 -12.08 -12.36 10.59
C ASP A 133 -12.15 -12.13 9.08
N MET A 134 -12.08 -10.85 8.69
CA MET A 134 -12.02 -10.43 7.29
C MET A 134 -10.77 -10.93 6.57
N THR A 135 -9.71 -11.33 7.30
CA THR A 135 -8.48 -11.82 6.69
C THR A 135 -8.61 -13.25 6.20
N ALA A 136 -9.55 -14.03 6.74
CA ALA A 136 -9.77 -15.43 6.35
C ALA A 136 -10.54 -15.59 5.03
N ASP A 137 -11.08 -14.51 4.45
CA ASP A 137 -11.83 -14.55 3.19
C ASP A 137 -10.95 -15.17 2.06
N PRO A 138 -11.43 -16.21 1.35
CA PRO A 138 -10.68 -16.85 0.27
C PRO A 138 -10.27 -15.90 -0.86
N ALA A 139 -11.09 -14.91 -1.21
CA ALA A 139 -10.76 -13.91 -2.22
C ALA A 139 -9.65 -12.98 -1.75
N VAL A 140 -9.63 -12.62 -0.47
CA VAL A 140 -8.54 -11.84 0.16
C VAL A 140 -7.24 -12.64 0.13
N GLN A 141 -7.27 -13.91 0.54
CA GLN A 141 -6.09 -14.77 0.53
C GLN A 141 -5.54 -15.00 -0.88
N ALA A 142 -6.41 -15.32 -1.85
CA ALA A 142 -6.00 -15.50 -3.25
C ALA A 142 -5.35 -14.22 -3.82
N ARG A 143 -5.94 -13.05 -3.55
CA ARG A 143 -5.36 -11.78 -3.99
C ARG A 143 -4.03 -11.51 -3.31
N LYS A 144 -3.91 -11.75 -1.99
CA LYS A 144 -2.67 -11.59 -1.23
C LYS A 144 -1.55 -12.42 -1.85
N SER A 145 -1.78 -13.72 -2.07
CA SER A 145 -0.80 -14.63 -2.68
C SER A 145 -0.36 -14.16 -4.06
N ARG A 146 -1.30 -13.67 -4.89
CA ARG A 146 -0.95 -13.11 -6.20
C ARG A 146 -0.06 -11.88 -6.08
N VAL A 147 -0.40 -10.94 -5.20
CA VAL A 147 0.37 -9.71 -4.98
C VAL A 147 1.78 -10.01 -4.47
N ILE A 148 1.93 -11.02 -3.61
CA ILE A 148 3.25 -11.49 -3.13
C ILE A 148 4.08 -12.05 -4.29
N ALA A 149 3.48 -12.90 -5.14
CA ALA A 149 4.16 -13.47 -6.30
C ALA A 149 4.65 -12.36 -7.27
N ASP A 150 3.76 -11.42 -7.61
CA ASP A 150 4.10 -10.27 -8.47
C ASP A 150 5.21 -9.41 -7.80
N THR A 151 5.14 -9.21 -6.49
CA THR A 151 6.17 -8.44 -5.75
C THR A 151 7.54 -9.11 -5.81
N ARG A 152 7.62 -10.45 -5.70
CA ARG A 152 8.88 -11.18 -5.81
C ARG A 152 9.51 -11.03 -7.19
N LEU A 153 8.71 -11.03 -8.26
CA LEU A 153 9.20 -10.75 -9.62
C LEU A 153 9.81 -9.36 -9.73
N ILE A 154 9.16 -8.34 -9.15
CA ILE A 154 9.67 -6.98 -9.12
C ILE A 154 11.02 -6.92 -8.37
N LEU A 155 11.11 -7.51 -7.17
CA LEU A 155 12.34 -7.50 -6.38
C LEU A 155 13.49 -8.22 -7.10
N GLN A 156 13.21 -9.34 -7.77
CA GLN A 156 14.19 -10.04 -8.59
C GLN A 156 14.66 -9.20 -9.78
N ALA A 157 13.74 -8.50 -10.46
CA ALA A 157 14.08 -7.59 -11.55
C ALA A 157 14.98 -6.44 -11.08
N ILE A 158 14.71 -5.86 -9.91
CA ILE A 158 15.57 -4.84 -9.29
C ILE A 158 16.95 -5.42 -8.99
N ALA A 159 17.01 -6.62 -8.41
CA ALA A 159 18.29 -7.22 -8.05
C ALA A 159 19.21 -7.46 -9.26
N ARG A 160 18.63 -7.76 -10.43
CA ARG A 160 19.39 -7.91 -11.69
C ARG A 160 20.00 -6.63 -12.22
N LEU A 161 19.56 -5.44 -11.76
CA LEU A 161 20.11 -4.15 -12.19
C LEU A 161 21.53 -3.88 -11.65
N SER A 162 21.94 -4.60 -10.60
CA SER A 162 23.26 -4.49 -9.99
C SER A 162 23.78 -5.87 -9.57
N PRO A 163 24.18 -6.74 -10.53
CA PRO A 163 24.57 -8.12 -10.26
C PRO A 163 25.86 -8.26 -9.46
N HIS A 164 26.65 -7.19 -9.34
CA HIS A 164 27.89 -7.15 -8.58
C HIS A 164 27.73 -6.53 -7.18
N SER A 165 26.55 -6.00 -6.85
CA SER A 165 26.28 -5.51 -5.50
C SER A 165 26.12 -6.71 -4.54
N PRO A 166 26.73 -6.67 -3.34
CA PRO A 166 26.50 -7.68 -2.31
C PRO A 166 25.04 -7.68 -1.81
N ASP A 167 24.36 -6.54 -1.91
CA ASP A 167 22.94 -6.39 -1.63
C ASP A 167 22.31 -5.41 -2.64
N PRO A 168 21.79 -5.93 -3.75
CA PRO A 168 21.18 -5.12 -4.80
C PRO A 168 19.92 -4.36 -4.37
N LEU A 169 19.25 -4.75 -3.28
CA LEU A 169 18.00 -4.12 -2.82
C LEU A 169 18.24 -2.90 -1.92
N THR A 170 19.49 -2.69 -1.50
CA THR A 170 19.95 -1.49 -0.78
C THR A 170 20.90 -0.63 -1.63
N ASP A 171 21.30 -1.09 -2.82
CA ASP A 171 22.14 -0.32 -3.74
C ASP A 171 21.36 0.88 -4.33
N PRO A 172 21.76 2.13 -4.03
CA PRO A 172 21.07 3.32 -4.52
C PRO A 172 21.07 3.42 -6.04
N VAL A 173 22.08 2.88 -6.73
CA VAL A 173 22.15 2.88 -8.20
C VAL A 173 21.12 1.92 -8.78
N ALA A 174 20.95 0.73 -8.18
CA ALA A 174 19.94 -0.24 -8.58
C ALA A 174 18.52 0.33 -8.38
N LEU A 175 18.27 0.95 -7.23
CA LEU A 175 16.97 1.55 -6.92
C LEU A 175 16.64 2.73 -7.84
N ALA A 176 17.61 3.60 -8.14
CA ALA A 176 17.42 4.67 -9.12
C ALA A 176 17.08 4.13 -10.52
N ARG A 177 17.83 3.12 -10.98
CA ARG A 177 17.57 2.45 -12.27
C ARG A 177 16.21 1.76 -12.31
N ALA A 178 15.73 1.19 -11.20
CA ALA A 178 14.41 0.57 -11.12
C ALA A 178 13.28 1.56 -11.41
N VAL A 179 13.42 2.82 -10.96
CA VAL A 179 12.47 3.89 -11.24
C VAL A 179 12.61 4.40 -12.68
N GLN A 180 13.84 4.64 -13.14
CA GLN A 180 14.12 5.13 -14.49
C GLN A 180 13.66 4.15 -15.59
N SER A 181 13.90 2.85 -15.38
CA SER A 181 13.50 1.80 -16.33
C SER A 181 12.00 1.48 -16.30
N GLY A 182 11.29 1.84 -15.23
CA GLY A 182 9.87 1.57 -15.02
C GLY A 182 9.55 0.25 -14.32
N ILE A 183 10.53 -0.42 -13.69
CA ILE A 183 10.25 -1.55 -12.79
C ILE A 183 9.37 -1.06 -11.62
N LEU A 184 9.76 0.06 -11.02
CA LEU A 184 8.99 0.80 -10.03
C LEU A 184 8.37 2.03 -10.69
N ASP A 185 7.23 1.83 -11.35
CA ASP A 185 6.51 2.89 -12.05
C ASP A 185 5.13 3.17 -11.44
N ALA A 186 4.63 4.39 -11.63
CA ALA A 186 3.29 4.78 -11.23
C ALA A 186 2.69 5.80 -12.22
N PRO A 187 1.36 5.81 -12.44
CA PRO A 187 0.74 6.72 -13.41
C PRO A 187 1.05 8.21 -13.16
N HIS A 188 1.20 8.60 -11.88
CA HIS A 188 1.50 9.97 -11.47
C HIS A 188 2.96 10.39 -11.72
N LEU A 189 3.84 9.47 -12.15
CA LEU A 189 5.21 9.79 -12.55
C LEU A 189 5.30 10.27 -14.01
N ARG A 190 4.18 10.35 -14.73
CA ARG A 190 4.14 10.91 -16.08
C ARG A 190 4.76 12.31 -16.09
N ASN A 191 5.61 12.58 -17.10
CA ASN A 191 6.37 13.82 -17.27
C ASN A 191 7.44 14.09 -16.19
N ASN A 192 7.85 13.08 -15.42
CA ASN A 192 8.98 13.18 -14.48
C ASN A 192 10.31 12.89 -15.21
N PRO A 193 11.31 13.79 -15.19
CA PRO A 193 12.60 13.57 -15.87
C PRO A 193 13.42 12.40 -15.29
N PHE A 194 13.07 11.88 -14.11
CA PHE A 194 13.80 10.80 -13.42
C PHE A 194 13.03 9.48 -13.37
N ALA A 195 11.82 9.41 -13.94
CA ALA A 195 10.98 8.22 -13.89
C ALA A 195 10.25 7.97 -15.21
N ARG A 196 9.91 6.70 -15.48
CA ARG A 196 9.29 6.33 -16.76
C ARG A 196 7.87 6.86 -16.93
N GLY A 197 7.03 6.76 -15.90
CA GLY A 197 5.66 7.30 -15.90
C GLY A 197 4.74 6.73 -16.99
N ALA A 198 5.06 5.54 -17.50
CA ALA A 198 4.38 4.96 -18.67
C ALA A 198 3.36 3.88 -18.27
N ILE A 199 3.45 3.34 -17.05
CA ILE A 199 2.51 2.34 -16.57
C ILE A 199 1.08 2.88 -16.58
N ARG A 200 0.16 2.05 -17.07
CA ARG A 200 -1.28 2.31 -17.04
C ARG A 200 -1.91 1.37 -16.06
N THR A 201 -2.84 1.89 -15.26
CA THR A 201 -3.57 1.09 -14.29
C THR A 201 -5.07 1.32 -14.40
N ARG A 202 -5.86 0.32 -14.01
CA ARG A 202 -7.31 0.42 -13.85
C ARG A 202 -7.75 -0.32 -12.60
N ILE A 203 -8.89 0.09 -12.05
CA ILE A 203 -9.62 -0.72 -11.09
C ILE A 203 -10.37 -1.80 -11.86
N VAL A 204 -10.01 -3.06 -11.64
CA VAL A 204 -10.69 -4.24 -12.20
C VAL A 204 -11.06 -5.14 -11.04
N SER A 205 -12.36 -5.43 -10.90
CA SER A 205 -12.90 -6.24 -9.80
C SER A 205 -12.44 -5.76 -8.40
N GLY A 206 -12.41 -4.44 -8.20
CA GLY A 206 -12.00 -3.81 -6.94
C GLY A 206 -10.48 -3.75 -6.70
N ALA A 207 -9.64 -4.24 -7.62
CA ALA A 207 -8.19 -4.18 -7.51
C ALA A 207 -7.58 -3.22 -8.54
N CYS A 208 -6.65 -2.36 -8.11
CA CYS A 208 -5.76 -1.66 -9.03
C CYS A 208 -4.77 -2.64 -9.67
N VAL A 209 -4.84 -2.77 -10.99
CA VAL A 209 -3.98 -3.65 -11.80
C VAL A 209 -3.34 -2.88 -12.94
N ALA A 210 -2.16 -3.32 -13.38
CA ALA A 210 -1.55 -2.83 -14.61
C ALA A 210 -2.37 -3.29 -15.83
N VAL A 211 -2.48 -2.44 -16.84
CA VAL A 211 -3.20 -2.77 -18.08
C VAL A 211 -2.39 -2.43 -19.33
N ASP A 212 -2.66 -3.15 -20.42
CA ASP A 212 -2.10 -2.86 -21.74
C ASP A 212 -2.79 -1.64 -22.43
N ASP A 213 -2.41 -1.36 -23.67
CA ASP A 213 -3.00 -0.27 -24.46
C ASP A 213 -4.50 -0.45 -24.75
N ALA A 214 -4.97 -1.70 -24.78
CA ALA A 214 -6.38 -2.04 -24.94
C ALA A 214 -7.15 -2.02 -23.61
N GLY A 215 -6.48 -1.74 -22.49
CA GLY A 215 -7.08 -1.70 -21.15
C GLY A 215 -7.30 -3.09 -20.53
N ARG A 216 -6.68 -4.13 -21.06
CA ARG A 216 -6.74 -5.51 -20.53
C ARG A 216 -5.70 -5.69 -19.43
N PRO A 217 -6.01 -6.43 -18.34
CA PRO A 217 -5.04 -6.71 -17.28
C PRO A 217 -3.75 -7.34 -17.83
N LEU A 218 -2.61 -6.83 -17.37
CA LEU A 218 -1.29 -7.30 -17.74
C LEU A 218 -0.66 -8.07 -16.57
N ALA A 219 -0.14 -9.27 -16.82
CA ALA A 219 0.60 -10.00 -15.79
C ALA A 219 1.95 -9.30 -15.51
N GLU A 220 2.44 -9.42 -14.26
CA GLU A 220 3.67 -8.74 -13.86
C GLU A 220 4.90 -9.19 -14.66
N ALA A 221 4.97 -10.48 -15.02
CA ALA A 221 6.02 -11.01 -15.89
C ALA A 221 6.00 -10.37 -17.28
N ASP A 222 4.83 -10.26 -17.90
CA ASP A 222 4.66 -9.62 -19.22
C ASP A 222 5.00 -8.13 -19.14
N ARG A 223 4.60 -7.47 -18.05
CA ARG A 223 4.93 -6.06 -17.80
C ARG A 223 6.44 -5.85 -17.74
N LEU A 224 7.17 -6.70 -17.02
CA LEU A 224 8.63 -6.61 -16.91
C LEU A 224 9.32 -6.95 -18.25
N ALA A 225 8.82 -7.93 -18.99
CA ALA A 225 9.38 -8.31 -20.29
C ALA A 225 9.35 -7.16 -21.31
N VAL A 226 8.30 -6.34 -21.32
CA VAL A 226 8.21 -5.13 -22.17
C VAL A 226 9.27 -4.08 -21.82
N LEU A 227 9.85 -4.13 -20.61
CA LEU A 227 10.95 -3.25 -20.20
C LEU A 227 12.34 -3.79 -20.62
N GLY A 228 12.41 -5.03 -21.15
CA GLY A 228 13.67 -5.68 -21.52
C GLY A 228 14.46 -6.22 -20.33
N ILE A 229 13.78 -6.72 -19.29
CA ILE A 229 14.34 -7.16 -18.00
C ILE A 229 14.03 -8.64 -17.71
#